data_AF-A0A965LA83-F1
#
_entry.id   AF-A0A965LA83-F1
#
_cell.length_a   1.000
_cell.length_b   1.000
_cell.length_c   1.000
_cell.angle_alpha   90.00
_cell.angle_beta   90.00
_cell.angle_gamma   90.00
#
_symmetry.space_group_name_H-M   'P 1'
#
loop_
_entity.id
_entity.type
_entity.pdbx_description
1 polymer ?
#
loop_
_entity_poly.entity_id
_entity_poly.type
_entity_poly.pdbx_seq_one_letter_code
_entity_poly.pdbx_strand_id
1 'polypeptide(L)'
;MNTKEQVEEWDRVLDEYEQSIGLGKYSDIHNFTDEELNNYLGMSRDVIEKLTPEDCCQISLRLAQYAFFLQRTLNREIARHNWAEESIKETIADDINNYKGYGYVEKSNQAIKHNDKANALNRIKKYAKQRMDRLSYLSNGIKNLSDILLSVQKTKVKHGS
;
A
#
# COMPACT_ATOMS: atom_id res chain seq x y z
N MET A 1 12.17 -8.60 -22.94
CA MET A 1 11.25 -8.33 -21.83
C MET A 1 11.42 -6.88 -21.41
N ASN A 2 10.39 -6.07 -21.58
CA ASN A 2 10.39 -4.67 -21.16
C ASN A 2 10.26 -4.59 -19.63
N THR A 3 10.79 -3.53 -18.99
CA THR A 3 10.73 -3.33 -17.54
C THR A 3 9.31 -3.38 -16.98
N LYS A 4 8.30 -3.00 -17.76
CA LYS A 4 6.88 -3.13 -17.38
C LYS A 4 6.44 -4.59 -17.24
N GLU A 5 6.76 -5.42 -18.23
CA GLU A 5 6.45 -6.86 -18.22
C GLU A 5 7.14 -7.55 -17.03
N GLN A 6 8.36 -7.10 -16.67
CA GLN A 6 9.07 -7.63 -15.51
C GLN A 6 8.35 -7.32 -14.19
N VAL A 7 7.79 -6.11 -14.03
CA VAL A 7 6.99 -5.77 -12.85
C VAL A 7 5.73 -6.61 -12.79
N GLU A 8 5.02 -6.77 -13.90
CA GLU A 8 3.79 -7.56 -13.98
C GLU A 8 4.05 -9.03 -13.64
N GLU A 9 5.17 -9.57 -14.08
CA GLU A 9 5.58 -10.93 -13.74
C GLU A 9 5.91 -11.08 -12.26
N TRP A 10 6.64 -10.13 -11.67
CA TRP A 10 6.94 -10.15 -10.24
C TRP A 10 5.68 -10.03 -9.38
N ASP A 11 4.80 -9.11 -9.75
CA ASP A 11 3.49 -8.98 -9.14
C ASP A 11 2.70 -10.29 -9.20
N ARG A 12 2.70 -10.97 -10.35
CA ARG A 12 2.01 -12.26 -10.53
C ARG A 12 2.56 -13.33 -9.59
N VAL A 13 3.88 -13.48 -9.52
CA VAL A 13 4.54 -14.47 -8.64
C VAL A 13 4.22 -14.18 -7.17
N LEU A 14 4.21 -12.91 -6.77
CA LEU A 14 3.86 -12.52 -5.40
C LEU A 14 2.37 -12.74 -5.10
N ASP A 15 1.47 -12.46 -6.05
CA ASP A 15 0.04 -12.73 -5.91
C ASP A 15 -0.26 -14.23 -5.80
N GLU A 16 0.46 -15.07 -6.57
CA GLU A 16 0.40 -16.54 -6.46
C GLU A 16 0.84 -17.02 -5.07
N TYR A 17 1.90 -16.42 -4.52
CA TYR A 17 2.33 -16.67 -3.15
C TYR A 17 1.27 -16.25 -2.12
N GLU A 18 0.72 -15.04 -2.22
CA GLU A 18 -0.35 -14.57 -1.33
C GLU A 18 -1.59 -15.49 -1.38
N GLN A 19 -1.93 -16.00 -2.56
CA GLN A 19 -3.01 -16.96 -2.73
C GLN A 19 -2.68 -18.30 -2.04
N SER A 20 -1.43 -18.78 -2.13
CA SER A 20 -1.01 -20.03 -1.50
C SER A 20 -1.13 -20.03 0.03
N ILE A 21 -1.03 -18.84 0.66
CA ILE A 21 -1.20 -18.66 2.11
C ILE A 21 -2.62 -18.22 2.50
N GLY A 22 -3.56 -18.21 1.54
CA GLY A 22 -4.97 -17.98 1.81
C GLY A 22 -5.44 -16.53 1.84
N LEU A 23 -4.63 -15.55 1.40
CA LEU A 23 -5.04 -14.13 1.36
C LEU A 23 -6.00 -13.80 0.19
N GLY A 24 -6.34 -14.81 -0.62
CA GLY A 24 -7.17 -14.65 -1.82
C GLY A 24 -6.50 -13.79 -2.90
N LYS A 25 -7.14 -13.74 -4.07
CA LYS A 25 -6.63 -12.95 -5.20
C LYS A 25 -6.67 -11.46 -4.85
N TYR A 26 -5.55 -10.78 -5.01
CA TYR A 26 -5.51 -9.32 -4.91
C TYR A 26 -6.34 -8.69 -6.05
N SER A 27 -7.07 -7.62 -5.73
CA SER A 27 -7.86 -6.82 -6.66
C SER A 27 -7.55 -5.37 -6.42
N ASP A 28 -7.24 -4.60 -7.46
CA ASP A 28 -7.05 -3.14 -7.36
C ASP A 28 -8.33 -2.41 -6.96
N ILE A 29 -9.48 -3.06 -7.14
CA ILE A 29 -10.80 -2.54 -6.77
C ILE A 29 -11.19 -3.19 -5.46
N HIS A 30 -11.44 -2.35 -4.46
CA HIS A 30 -12.00 -2.75 -3.18
C HIS A 30 -13.53 -2.88 -3.28
N ASN A 31 -14.13 -3.77 -2.48
CA ASN A 31 -15.59 -4.00 -2.46
C ASN A 31 -16.39 -2.92 -1.69
N PHE A 32 -15.91 -1.68 -1.71
CA PHE A 32 -16.56 -0.53 -1.09
C PHE A 32 -16.93 0.47 -2.17
N THR A 33 -18.06 1.15 -1.97
CA THR A 33 -18.39 2.33 -2.77
C THR A 33 -17.69 3.56 -2.19
N ASP A 34 -17.42 4.56 -3.05
CA ASP A 34 -16.85 5.83 -2.59
C ASP A 34 -17.76 6.52 -1.57
N GLU A 35 -19.08 6.41 -1.76
CA GLU A 35 -20.08 6.94 -0.82
C GLU A 35 -20.00 6.25 0.54
N GLU A 36 -19.89 4.92 0.58
CA GLU A 36 -19.76 4.13 1.82
C GLU A 36 -18.52 4.55 2.60
N LEU A 37 -17.35 4.62 1.96
CA LEU A 37 -16.10 5.01 2.62
C LEU A 37 -16.12 6.46 3.11
N ASN A 38 -16.61 7.39 2.29
CA ASN A 38 -16.70 8.80 2.69
C ASN A 38 -17.66 8.97 3.87
N ASN A 39 -18.77 8.23 3.88
CA ASN A 39 -19.69 8.24 4.99
C ASN A 39 -19.02 7.74 6.27
N TYR A 40 -18.31 6.59 6.23
CA TYR A 40 -17.67 6.03 7.42
C TYR A 40 -16.49 6.85 7.94
N LEU A 41 -15.65 7.38 7.05
CA LEU A 41 -14.48 8.18 7.41
C LEU A 41 -14.85 9.60 7.85
N GLY A 42 -15.98 10.13 7.37
CA GLY A 42 -16.47 11.47 7.66
C GLY A 42 -17.53 11.56 8.76
N MET A 43 -17.84 10.45 9.47
CA MET A 43 -18.89 10.47 10.50
C MET A 43 -18.57 11.46 11.61
N SER A 44 -19.54 12.34 11.90
CA SER A 44 -19.48 13.18 13.10
C SER A 44 -19.88 12.39 14.34
N ARG A 45 -19.53 12.92 15.52
CA ARG A 45 -19.91 12.33 16.81
C ARG A 45 -21.42 12.14 16.93
N ASP A 46 -22.23 13.11 16.51
CA ASP A 46 -23.69 13.07 16.61
C ASP A 46 -24.30 11.91 15.82
N VAL A 47 -23.67 11.53 14.70
CA VAL A 47 -24.07 10.37 13.91
C VAL A 47 -23.72 9.09 14.65
N ILE A 48 -22.50 8.99 15.18
CA ILE A 48 -22.02 7.81 15.91
C ILE A 48 -22.87 7.54 17.16
N GLU A 49 -23.30 8.58 17.88
CA GLU A 49 -24.17 8.44 19.06
C GLU A 49 -25.54 7.85 18.72
N LYS A 50 -26.05 8.06 17.49
CA LYS A 50 -27.34 7.53 17.03
C LYS A 50 -27.27 6.10 16.47
N LEU A 51 -26.08 5.58 16.21
CA LEU A 51 -25.90 4.22 15.70
C LEU A 51 -26.34 3.17 16.72
N THR A 52 -26.90 2.07 16.23
CA THR A 52 -27.12 0.88 17.06
C THR A 52 -25.79 0.16 17.36
N PRO A 53 -25.72 -0.68 18.41
CA PRO A 53 -24.56 -1.54 18.62
C PRO A 53 -24.19 -2.39 17.39
N GLU A 54 -25.19 -2.90 16.68
CA GLU A 54 -25.03 -3.71 15.47
C GLU A 54 -24.40 -2.89 14.34
N ASP A 55 -24.87 -1.66 14.11
CA ASP A 55 -24.30 -0.76 13.10
C ASP A 55 -22.82 -0.47 13.40
N CYS A 56 -22.49 -0.14 14.66
CA CYS A 56 -21.10 0.09 15.06
C CYS A 56 -20.21 -1.11 14.79
N CYS A 57 -20.71 -2.33 15.02
CA CYS A 57 -19.98 -3.57 14.73
C CYS A 57 -19.76 -3.75 13.22
N GLN A 58 -20.80 -3.58 12.42
CA GLN A 58 -20.72 -3.70 10.95
C GLN A 58 -19.75 -2.68 10.36
N ILE A 59 -19.87 -1.40 10.72
CA ILE A 59 -18.99 -0.35 10.23
C ILE A 59 -17.55 -0.62 10.66
N SER A 60 -17.33 -1.07 11.90
CA SER A 60 -15.98 -1.43 12.34
C SER A 60 -15.37 -2.56 11.50
N LEU A 61 -16.14 -3.62 11.22
CA LEU A 61 -15.67 -4.71 10.36
C LEU A 61 -15.33 -4.21 8.95
N ARG A 62 -16.19 -3.35 8.39
CA ARG A 62 -15.99 -2.74 7.07
C ARG A 62 -14.72 -1.88 7.03
N LEU A 63 -14.50 -1.02 8.03
CA LEU A 63 -13.26 -0.24 8.14
C LEU A 63 -12.02 -1.13 8.32
N ALA A 64 -12.12 -2.22 9.10
CA ALA A 64 -11.01 -3.17 9.26
C ALA A 64 -10.66 -3.89 7.94
N GLN A 65 -11.67 -4.28 7.15
CA GLN A 65 -11.48 -4.85 5.82
C GLN A 65 -10.80 -3.85 4.87
N TYR A 66 -11.18 -2.57 4.93
CA TYR A 66 -10.55 -1.52 4.13
C TYR A 66 -9.11 -1.25 4.56
N ALA A 67 -8.83 -1.21 5.87
CA ALA A 67 -7.46 -1.10 6.40
C ALA A 67 -6.57 -2.25 5.90
N PHE A 68 -7.09 -3.48 5.91
CA PHE A 68 -6.39 -4.65 5.39
C PHE A 68 -6.08 -4.52 3.89
N PHE A 69 -7.04 -4.07 3.08
CA PHE A 69 -6.83 -3.78 1.66
C PHE A 69 -5.71 -2.75 1.43
N LEU A 70 -5.72 -1.64 2.19
CA LEU A 70 -4.68 -0.62 2.09
C LEU A 70 -3.31 -1.15 2.52
N GLN A 71 -3.26 -2.01 3.54
CA GLN A 71 -2.01 -2.65 3.95
C GLN A 71 -1.43 -3.52 2.84
N ARG A 72 -2.26 -4.32 2.16
CA ARG A 72 -1.81 -5.12 1.01
C ARG A 72 -1.32 -4.23 -0.13
N THR A 73 -2.05 -3.17 -0.43
CA THR A 73 -1.65 -2.19 -1.46
C THR A 73 -0.29 -1.58 -1.13
N LEU A 74 -0.08 -1.16 0.13
CA LEU A 74 1.20 -0.62 0.60
C LEU A 74 2.32 -1.67 0.48
N ASN A 75 2.08 -2.91 0.89
CA ASN A 75 3.06 -3.99 0.80
C ASN A 75 3.48 -4.27 -0.65
N ARG A 76 2.55 -4.22 -1.59
CA ARG A 76 2.83 -4.36 -3.03
C ARG A 76 3.73 -3.24 -3.54
N GLU A 77 3.48 -2.00 -3.14
CA GLU A 77 4.34 -0.87 -3.51
C GLU A 77 5.73 -0.96 -2.87
N ILE A 78 5.83 -1.45 -1.63
CA ILE A 78 7.13 -1.75 -0.98
C ILE A 78 7.91 -2.79 -1.79
N ALA A 79 7.25 -3.89 -2.18
CA ALA A 79 7.90 -4.94 -2.97
C ALA A 79 8.40 -4.41 -4.32
N ARG A 80 7.57 -3.65 -5.04
CA ARG A 80 7.94 -3.00 -6.31
C ARG A 80 9.10 -2.03 -6.16
N HIS A 81 9.09 -1.22 -5.11
CA HIS A 81 10.19 -0.30 -4.80
C HIS A 81 11.51 -1.05 -4.59
N ASN A 82 11.51 -2.06 -3.73
CA ASN A 82 12.70 -2.82 -3.37
C ASN A 82 13.23 -3.60 -4.58
N TRP A 83 12.35 -4.25 -5.32
CA TRP A 83 12.74 -4.94 -6.56
C TRP A 83 13.39 -3.99 -7.56
N ALA A 84 12.79 -2.82 -7.79
CA ALA A 84 13.33 -1.84 -8.74
C ALA A 84 14.68 -1.28 -8.25
N GLU A 85 14.84 -1.07 -6.94
CA GLU A 85 16.10 -0.64 -6.35
C GLU A 85 17.22 -1.65 -6.56
N GLU A 86 17.00 -2.93 -6.24
CA GLU A 86 18.01 -3.98 -6.45
C GLU A 86 18.31 -4.18 -7.94
N SER A 87 17.28 -4.20 -8.79
CA SER A 87 17.45 -4.34 -10.25
C SER A 87 18.26 -3.19 -10.86
N ILE A 88 18.14 -1.97 -10.32
CA ILE A 88 18.96 -0.83 -10.74
C ILE A 88 20.43 -1.08 -10.38
N LYS A 89 20.71 -1.55 -9.16
CA LYS A 89 22.08 -1.81 -8.68
C LYS A 89 22.76 -2.83 -9.59
N GLU A 90 22.07 -3.92 -9.92
CA GLU A 90 22.57 -4.95 -10.84
C GLU A 90 22.79 -4.38 -12.25
N THR A 91 21.83 -3.59 -12.77
CA THR A 91 21.89 -3.06 -14.13
C THR A 91 23.06 -2.08 -14.35
N ILE A 92 23.47 -1.36 -13.31
CA ILE A 92 24.56 -0.37 -13.42
C ILE A 92 25.90 -0.88 -12.86
N ALA A 93 25.95 -2.12 -12.35
CA ALA A 93 27.10 -2.62 -11.59
C ALA A 93 28.42 -2.55 -12.38
N ASP A 94 28.39 -2.92 -13.66
CA ASP A 94 29.57 -2.95 -14.52
C ASP A 94 30.02 -1.54 -14.95
N ASP A 95 29.07 -0.61 -15.06
CA ASP A 95 29.31 0.73 -15.58
C ASP A 95 29.54 1.79 -14.51
N ILE A 96 29.18 1.52 -13.25
CA ILE A 96 29.20 2.54 -12.18
C ILE A 96 30.60 3.12 -11.94
N ASN A 97 31.64 2.32 -12.12
CA ASN A 97 33.03 2.73 -11.94
C ASN A 97 33.55 3.64 -13.07
N ASN A 98 32.84 3.69 -14.20
CA ASN A 98 33.18 4.58 -15.32
C ASN A 98 32.78 6.05 -15.04
N TYR A 99 31.93 6.30 -14.05
CA TYR A 99 31.46 7.64 -13.71
C TYR A 99 32.25 8.27 -12.56
N LYS A 100 32.55 9.57 -12.69
CA LYS A 100 33.24 10.37 -11.66
C LYS A 100 32.26 10.81 -10.58
N GLY A 101 32.68 10.80 -9.32
CA GLY A 101 31.85 11.26 -8.20
C GLY A 101 32.50 10.92 -6.87
N TYR A 102 32.18 11.69 -5.83
CA TYR A 102 32.74 11.52 -4.49
C TYR A 102 32.12 10.34 -3.74
N GLY A 103 30.88 9.97 -4.10
CA GLY A 103 30.16 8.87 -3.46
C GLY A 103 29.37 8.01 -4.43
N TYR A 104 28.92 6.86 -3.93
CA TYR A 104 28.11 5.89 -4.68
C TYR A 104 26.87 6.53 -5.32
N VAL A 105 26.18 7.41 -4.58
CA VAL A 105 24.92 8.04 -5.03
C VAL A 105 25.12 8.88 -6.29
N GLU A 106 26.19 9.68 -6.36
CA GLU A 106 26.47 10.54 -7.52
C GLU A 106 26.82 9.72 -8.76
N LYS A 107 27.64 8.68 -8.58
CA LYS A 107 28.02 7.75 -9.66
C LYS A 107 26.81 6.95 -10.15
N SER A 108 26.00 6.44 -9.22
CA SER A 108 24.76 5.71 -9.51
C SER A 108 23.77 6.56 -10.30
N ASN A 109 23.56 7.81 -9.89
CA ASN A 109 22.66 8.73 -10.61
C ASN A 109 23.12 9.01 -12.05
N GLN A 110 24.43 9.14 -12.28
CA GLN A 110 24.98 9.29 -13.63
C GLN A 110 24.78 8.01 -14.45
N ALA A 111 25.13 6.85 -13.90
CA ALA A 111 24.94 5.57 -14.58
C ALA A 111 23.46 5.33 -14.96
N ILE A 112 22.53 5.62 -14.05
CA ILE A 112 21.08 5.54 -14.30
C ILE A 112 20.64 6.50 -15.42
N LYS A 113 21.21 7.70 -15.48
CA LYS A 113 20.86 8.70 -16.50
C LYS A 113 21.27 8.26 -17.91
N HIS A 114 22.36 7.52 -18.03
CA HIS A 114 22.94 7.08 -19.30
C HIS A 114 22.57 5.64 -19.70
N ASN A 115 21.76 4.94 -18.90
CA ASN A 115 21.28 3.59 -19.19
C ASN A 115 19.74 3.58 -19.22
N ASP A 116 19.17 3.33 -20.41
CA ASP A 116 17.71 3.40 -20.63
C ASP A 116 16.92 2.43 -19.74
N LYS A 117 17.44 1.21 -19.53
CA LYS A 117 16.82 0.20 -18.66
C LYS A 117 16.84 0.65 -17.20
N ALA A 118 17.98 1.15 -16.71
CA ALA A 118 18.10 1.68 -15.36
C ALA A 118 17.20 2.91 -15.14
N ASN A 119 17.08 3.77 -16.16
CA ASN A 119 16.17 4.92 -16.13
C ASN A 119 14.70 4.48 -16.00
N ALA A 120 14.29 3.48 -16.79
CA ALA A 120 12.94 2.91 -16.72
C ALA A 120 12.64 2.32 -15.33
N LEU A 121 13.57 1.53 -14.77
CA LEU A 121 13.47 1.01 -13.40
C LEU A 121 13.39 2.14 -12.37
N ASN A 122 14.18 3.21 -12.53
CA ASN A 122 14.18 4.34 -11.61
C ASN A 122 12.85 5.11 -11.60
N ARG A 123 12.14 5.17 -12.74
CA ARG A 123 10.78 5.74 -12.79
C ARG A 123 9.80 4.90 -11.97
N ILE A 124 9.88 3.57 -12.08
CA ILE A 124 9.05 2.64 -11.31
C ILE A 124 9.36 2.79 -9.81
N LYS A 125 10.63 2.77 -9.43
CA LYS A 125 11.07 2.99 -8.05
C LYS A 125 10.50 4.28 -7.47
N LYS A 126 10.64 5.40 -8.19
CA LYS A 126 10.12 6.70 -7.76
C LYS A 126 8.60 6.68 -7.60
N TYR A 127 7.87 6.12 -8.57
CA TYR A 127 6.42 6.08 -8.51
C TYR A 127 5.90 5.21 -7.36
N ALA A 128 6.49 4.02 -7.17
CA ALA A 128 6.19 3.14 -6.05
C ALA A 128 6.46 3.84 -4.70
N LYS A 129 7.60 4.54 -4.57
CA LYS A 129 7.92 5.33 -3.38
C LYS A 129 6.87 6.39 -3.07
N GLN A 130 6.43 7.15 -4.08
CA GLN A 130 5.37 8.15 -3.88
C GLN A 130 4.07 7.53 -3.37
N ARG A 131 3.68 6.36 -3.89
CA ARG A 131 2.48 5.65 -3.44
C ARG A 131 2.65 5.08 -2.03
N MET A 132 3.82 4.53 -1.70
CA MET A 132 4.15 4.12 -0.33
C MET A 132 4.02 5.28 0.65
N ASP A 133 4.60 6.45 0.33
CA ASP A 133 4.58 7.63 1.19
C ASP A 133 3.16 8.14 1.42
N ARG A 134 2.29 8.05 0.40
CA ARG A 134 0.88 8.43 0.49
C ARG A 134 0.05 7.45 1.33
N LEU A 135 0.37 6.16 1.28
CA LEU A 135 -0.35 5.11 2.00
C LEU A 135 0.17 4.86 3.42
N SER A 136 1.39 5.33 3.70
CA SER A 136 2.05 5.14 4.99
C SER A 136 1.14 5.65 6.12
N TYR A 137 1.02 4.83 7.17
CA TYR A 137 0.15 5.06 8.32
C TYR A 137 -1.36 5.11 8.07
N LEU A 138 -1.86 5.15 6.82
CA LEU A 138 -3.30 5.19 6.54
C LEU A 138 -4.02 3.91 6.99
N SER A 139 -3.44 2.74 6.69
CA SER A 139 -3.94 1.44 7.15
C SER A 139 -4.15 1.44 8.66
N ASN A 140 -3.13 1.87 9.42
CA ASN A 140 -3.20 1.95 10.88
C ASN A 140 -4.23 2.99 11.36
N GLY A 141 -4.29 4.15 10.70
CA GLY A 141 -5.27 5.19 11.02
C GLY A 141 -6.72 4.68 10.88
N ILE A 142 -7.00 3.95 9.80
CA ILE A 142 -8.34 3.36 9.57
C ILE A 142 -8.61 2.21 10.53
N LYS A 143 -7.61 1.40 10.87
CA LYS A 143 -7.75 0.36 11.89
C LYS A 143 -8.11 0.97 13.26
N ASN A 144 -7.48 2.08 13.62
CA ASN A 144 -7.81 2.80 14.86
C ASN A 144 -9.26 3.29 14.86
N LEU A 145 -9.78 3.79 13.73
CA LEU A 145 -11.21 4.17 13.61
C LEU A 145 -12.14 2.97 13.81
N SER A 146 -11.79 1.82 13.23
CA SER A 146 -12.47 0.55 13.47
C SER A 146 -12.50 0.17 14.96
N ASP A 147 -11.37 0.30 15.66
CA ASP A 147 -11.26 -0.04 17.09
C ASP A 147 -12.06 0.93 17.98
N ILE A 148 -12.10 2.22 17.62
CA ILE A 148 -12.95 3.20 18.29
C ILE A 148 -14.43 2.81 18.19
N LEU A 149 -14.91 2.42 17.01
CA LEU A 149 -16.30 1.98 16.83
C LEU A 149 -16.62 0.69 17.61
N LEU A 150 -15.67 -0.24 17.73
CA LEU A 150 -15.83 -1.40 18.61
C LEU A 150 -15.93 -0.99 20.08
N SER A 151 -15.16 0.00 20.51
CA SER A 151 -15.26 0.52 21.87
C SER A 151 -16.63 1.17 22.12
N VAL A 152 -17.15 1.95 21.15
CA VAL A 152 -18.49 2.55 21.24
C VAL A 152 -19.56 1.46 21.30
N GLN A 153 -19.46 0.43 20.46
CA GLN A 153 -20.36 -0.73 20.47
C GLN A 153 -20.43 -1.38 21.85
N LYS A 154 -19.28 -1.70 22.46
CA LYS A 154 -19.21 -2.30 23.80
C LYS A 154 -19.87 -1.43 24.87
N THR A 155 -19.68 -0.11 24.79
CA THR A 155 -20.31 0.85 25.70
C THR A 155 -21.84 0.85 25.54
N LYS A 156 -22.36 0.87 24.31
CA LYS A 156 -23.81 0.87 24.05
C LYS A 156 -24.48 -0.41 24.56
N VAL A 157 -23.90 -1.58 24.30
CA VAL A 157 -24.40 -2.87 24.81
C VAL A 157 -24.47 -2.87 26.34
N LYS A 158 -23.44 -2.36 27.02
CA LYS A 158 -23.39 -2.32 28.48
C LYS A 158 -24.48 -1.43 29.09
N HIS A 159 -24.87 -0.37 28.41
CA HIS A 159 -25.85 0.61 28.88
C HIS A 159 -27.28 0.36 28.38
N GLY A 160 -27.53 -0.72 27.62
CA GLY A 160 -28.86 -1.11 27.16
C GLY A 160 -29.54 -0.06 26.28
N SER A 161 -28.75 0.70 25.51
CA SER A 161 -29.19 1.75 24.58
C SER A 161 -29.10 1.28 23.13
#